data_AF-A0A8K9Y1X6-F1
#
_entry.id   AF-A0A8K9Y1X6-F1
#
_cell.length_a   1.000
_cell.length_b   1.000
_cell.length_c   1.000
_cell.angle_alpha   90.00
_cell.angle_beta   90.00
_cell.angle_gamma   90.00
#
_symmetry.space_group_name_H-M   'P 1'
#
loop_
_entity.id
_entity.type
_entity.pdbx_description
1 polymer ?
#
loop_
_entity_poly.entity_id
_entity_poly.type
_entity_poly.pdbx_seq_one_letter_code
_entity_poly.pdbx_strand_id
1 'polypeptide(L)'
;MCELVTLNKYSIYPSICLQVCLVPVLQAAVKVSPLIEKVSEHKDFKKLLRTRTNVLVLYTKSATSGDSKLKLLSDVAQVIKGQGTIAWVNCGDLEGRKLCKKVKVDPSSKSDGADLLHYKLPLSQCLSFSPALQSMVAFLKDPTGAPLWEENPEAKDVVHVETEKDFRKLLKREERPILMMFFAPCESSHTHNHGLPIYVLAGMNVHPAEFDGLKQEYNVKGYPTFCYFEKGKFLHHYENYGGTAKDIADWMKNPQPPQPKAPEVQWSETDSPVFHLTDDSLDGFLEEHPSALVMFYAPWCGHCKKMKPEYDEAAEYLNKDKNSPGVLAAVDTTIHKAVGERFKISGFPTVKYFEKGEEKFTLPHLRSKDKIIEFLQNPQAPPPPEQSWEDKPSSVSHLGMEDFREALKKKKHALVMFYAPWCPHCKNAVPHFTTAADLFKEDRKIAYAAVDCTKGPNQELCKQEGVEGYPTFNYYNYGKFAEKYNGERGVSDIFCRVPNNRLFRFSREMERVCDATSAFGW
;
A
#
# COMPACT_ATOMS: atom_id res chain seq x y z
N MET A 1 -32.58 -90.58 -13.09
CA MET A 1 -33.99 -90.14 -13.03
C MET A 1 -33.99 -88.68 -13.41
N CYS A 2 -34.21 -88.38 -14.70
CA CYS A 2 -35.53 -88.09 -15.29
C CYS A 2 -35.97 -86.68 -14.84
N GLU A 3 -36.21 -85.67 -15.69
CA GLU A 3 -36.58 -85.49 -17.11
C GLU A 3 -36.13 -84.05 -17.47
N LEU A 4 -35.60 -83.62 -18.62
CA LEU A 4 -35.85 -83.86 -20.04
C LEU A 4 -37.32 -83.76 -20.45
N VAL A 5 -37.75 -82.54 -20.76
CA VAL A 5 -38.73 -82.31 -21.83
C VAL A 5 -38.02 -81.65 -23.01
N THR A 6 -38.20 -82.30 -24.14
CA THR A 6 -37.52 -82.16 -25.42
C THR A 6 -38.46 -81.57 -26.48
N LEU A 7 -37.84 -80.91 -27.48
CA LEU A 7 -38.29 -80.74 -28.88
C LEU A 7 -39.29 -79.56 -29.10
N ASN A 8 -39.26 -78.80 -30.20
CA ASN A 8 -38.72 -79.07 -31.53
C ASN A 8 -38.48 -77.77 -32.34
N LYS A 9 -37.64 -77.94 -33.36
CA LYS A 9 -37.15 -77.09 -34.46
C LYS A 9 -38.17 -76.14 -35.10
N TYR A 10 -37.72 -74.99 -35.62
CA TYR A 10 -37.68 -74.69 -37.06
C TYR A 10 -36.81 -73.44 -37.35
N SER A 11 -35.94 -73.56 -38.36
CA SER A 11 -34.96 -72.58 -38.81
C SER A 11 -35.47 -71.92 -40.11
N ILE A 12 -35.58 -70.60 -40.14
CA ILE A 12 -35.62 -69.78 -41.36
C ILE A 12 -34.81 -68.48 -41.11
N TYR A 13 -33.76 -68.27 -41.92
CA TYR A 13 -32.83 -67.12 -41.96
C TYR A 13 -33.48 -65.82 -42.52
N PRO A 14 -32.80 -64.65 -42.55
CA PRO A 14 -32.29 -63.84 -41.44
C PRO A 14 -32.89 -62.41 -41.49
N SER A 15 -33.09 -61.75 -40.35
CA SER A 15 -33.35 -60.31 -40.33
C SER A 15 -32.41 -59.65 -39.33
N ILE A 16 -31.57 -58.77 -39.87
CA ILE A 16 -30.56 -58.01 -39.16
C ILE A 16 -31.27 -57.15 -38.09
N CYS A 17 -31.15 -57.55 -36.83
CA CYS A 17 -31.58 -56.73 -35.70
C CYS A 17 -30.40 -56.56 -34.76
N LEU A 18 -29.80 -55.37 -34.85
CA LEU A 18 -28.70 -54.91 -34.00
C LEU A 18 -29.25 -54.72 -32.58
N GLN A 19 -29.21 -55.77 -31.76
CA GLN A 19 -29.64 -55.72 -30.38
C GLN A 19 -28.54 -55.06 -29.55
N VAL A 20 -28.67 -53.75 -29.39
CA VAL A 20 -27.89 -52.91 -28.49
C VAL A 20 -27.98 -53.52 -27.09
N CYS A 21 -26.87 -54.10 -26.62
CA CYS A 21 -26.67 -54.38 -25.21
C CYS A 21 -26.76 -53.04 -24.48
N LEU A 22 -27.87 -52.81 -23.77
CA LEU A 22 -27.97 -51.80 -22.72
C LEU A 22 -27.02 -52.23 -21.60
N VAL A 23 -25.73 -51.92 -21.80
CA VAL A 23 -24.78 -51.78 -20.70
C VAL A 23 -25.38 -50.71 -19.79
N PRO A 24 -25.61 -50.95 -18.49
CA PRO A 24 -25.94 -49.87 -17.59
C PRO A 24 -24.75 -48.93 -17.66
N VAL A 25 -24.95 -47.74 -18.23
CA VAL A 25 -23.98 -46.66 -18.20
C VAL A 25 -23.78 -46.38 -16.72
N LEU A 26 -22.71 -46.94 -16.14
CA LEU A 26 -22.13 -46.43 -14.92
C LEU A 26 -21.73 -45.00 -15.25
N GLN A 27 -22.62 -44.06 -14.93
CA GLN A 27 -22.23 -42.67 -14.81
C GLN A 27 -21.14 -42.63 -13.76
N ALA A 28 -19.89 -42.47 -14.20
CA ALA A 28 -18.80 -42.10 -13.31
C ALA A 28 -19.19 -40.75 -12.69
N ALA A 29 -19.76 -40.81 -11.47
CA ALA A 29 -20.03 -39.62 -10.69
C ALA A 29 -18.68 -38.95 -10.44
N VAL A 30 -18.51 -37.73 -10.95
CA VAL A 30 -17.34 -36.89 -10.66
C VAL A 30 -17.19 -36.83 -9.14
N LYS A 31 -16.12 -37.42 -8.60
CA LYS A 31 -15.80 -37.39 -7.18
C LYS A 31 -15.31 -35.99 -6.81
N VAL A 32 -16.26 -35.12 -6.47
CA VAL A 32 -15.97 -33.79 -5.92
C VAL A 32 -15.36 -33.97 -4.52
N SER A 33 -14.27 -33.28 -4.24
CA SER A 33 -13.59 -33.31 -2.93
C SER A 33 -14.59 -32.99 -1.80
N PRO A 34 -14.53 -33.66 -0.63
CA PRO A 34 -15.40 -33.36 0.51
C PRO A 34 -15.16 -31.96 1.09
N LEU A 35 -14.08 -31.27 0.68
CA LEU A 35 -13.78 -29.90 1.07
C LEU A 35 -14.52 -28.85 0.23
N ILE A 36 -15.18 -29.24 -0.86
CA ILE A 36 -16.01 -28.36 -1.69
C ILE A 36 -17.48 -28.59 -1.31
N GLU A 37 -18.16 -27.54 -0.85
CA GLU A 37 -19.55 -27.62 -0.43
C GLU A 37 -20.49 -27.59 -1.64
N LYS A 38 -21.20 -28.68 -1.92
CA LYS A 38 -22.20 -28.70 -2.98
C LYS A 38 -23.48 -27.98 -2.52
N VAL A 39 -23.92 -26.98 -3.28
CA VAL A 39 -25.13 -26.20 -2.99
C VAL A 39 -26.10 -26.26 -4.15
N SER A 40 -27.31 -26.76 -3.90
CA SER A 40 -28.39 -26.81 -4.90
C SER A 40 -29.58 -25.93 -4.53
N GLU A 41 -29.75 -25.61 -3.24
CA GLU A 41 -30.90 -24.86 -2.74
C GLU A 41 -30.57 -23.40 -2.39
N HIS A 42 -31.52 -22.51 -2.65
CA HIS A 42 -31.37 -21.08 -2.34
C HIS A 42 -31.32 -20.76 -0.84
N LYS A 43 -31.98 -21.57 -0.01
CA LYS A 43 -31.96 -21.39 1.44
C LYS A 43 -30.57 -21.67 2.00
N ASP A 44 -29.95 -22.76 1.56
CA ASP A 44 -28.61 -23.16 1.98
C ASP A 44 -27.56 -22.22 1.41
N PHE A 45 -27.72 -21.77 0.16
CA PHE A 45 -26.87 -20.73 -0.41
C PHE A 45 -26.88 -19.45 0.42
N LYS A 46 -28.07 -18.97 0.82
CA LYS A 46 -28.19 -17.80 1.72
C LYS A 46 -27.60 -18.06 3.10
N LYS A 47 -27.74 -19.27 3.64
CA LYS A 47 -27.14 -19.65 4.93
C LYS A 47 -25.61 -19.64 4.83
N LEU A 48 -25.06 -20.20 3.76
CA LEU A 48 -23.63 -20.20 3.46
C LEU A 48 -23.08 -18.78 3.43
N LEU A 49 -23.69 -17.89 2.64
CA LEU A 49 -23.27 -16.48 2.53
C LEU A 49 -23.49 -15.64 3.81
N ARG A 50 -24.35 -16.08 4.73
CA ARG A 50 -24.56 -15.43 6.03
C ARG A 50 -23.58 -15.90 7.10
N THR A 51 -23.10 -17.14 6.98
CA THR A 51 -22.26 -17.79 8.00
C THR A 51 -20.77 -17.74 7.66
N ARG A 52 -20.44 -17.52 6.39
CA ARG A 52 -19.08 -17.44 5.87
C ARG A 52 -18.87 -16.10 5.17
N THR A 53 -17.78 -15.43 5.49
CA THR A 53 -17.44 -14.09 4.99
C THR A 53 -16.59 -14.10 3.72
N ASN A 54 -16.04 -15.26 3.35
CA ASN A 54 -15.12 -15.47 2.24
C ASN A 54 -15.51 -16.76 1.51
N VAL A 55 -16.40 -16.63 0.52
CA VAL A 55 -16.99 -17.77 -0.19
C VAL A 55 -16.72 -17.67 -1.68
N LEU A 56 -16.00 -18.64 -2.23
CA LEU A 56 -15.81 -18.79 -3.67
C LEU A 56 -16.76 -19.86 -4.20
N VAL A 57 -17.55 -19.53 -5.23
CA VAL A 57 -18.58 -20.41 -5.77
C VAL A 57 -18.33 -20.67 -7.24
N LEU A 58 -18.15 -21.94 -7.59
CA LEU A 58 -18.10 -22.39 -8.98
C LEU A 58 -19.52 -22.76 -9.46
N TYR A 59 -19.98 -22.12 -10.53
CA TYR A 59 -21.21 -22.42 -11.24
C TYR A 59 -20.91 -23.20 -12.51
N THR A 60 -21.51 -24.36 -12.70
CA THR A 60 -21.27 -25.20 -13.89
C THR A 60 -22.56 -25.46 -14.66
N LYS A 61 -22.47 -25.56 -15.99
CA LYS A 61 -23.62 -25.88 -16.86
C LYS A 61 -24.12 -27.32 -16.67
N SER A 62 -23.22 -28.25 -16.36
CA SER A 62 -23.50 -29.65 -16.07
C SER A 62 -22.58 -30.17 -14.96
N ALA A 63 -22.77 -31.42 -14.55
CA ALA A 63 -21.89 -32.10 -13.60
C ALA A 63 -20.46 -32.36 -14.11
N THR A 64 -20.23 -32.22 -15.42
CA THR A 64 -18.95 -32.51 -16.09
C THR A 64 -18.32 -31.27 -16.74
N SER A 65 -19.05 -30.16 -16.85
CA SER A 65 -18.48 -28.90 -17.33
C SER A 65 -17.64 -28.27 -16.23
N GLY A 66 -16.40 -27.91 -16.53
CA GLY A 66 -15.48 -27.31 -15.54
C GLY A 66 -14.72 -28.31 -14.67
N ASP A 67 -14.62 -29.59 -15.07
CA ASP A 67 -13.88 -30.63 -14.33
C ASP A 67 -12.42 -30.23 -14.03
N SER A 68 -11.75 -29.56 -14.96
CA SER A 68 -10.40 -29.01 -14.74
C SER A 68 -10.35 -27.97 -13.62
N LYS A 69 -11.36 -27.08 -13.55
CA LYS A 69 -11.51 -26.08 -12.48
C LYS A 69 -11.88 -26.74 -11.15
N LEU A 70 -12.74 -27.77 -11.15
CA LEU A 70 -13.08 -28.53 -9.94
C LEU A 70 -11.86 -29.25 -9.34
N LYS A 71 -10.99 -29.80 -10.19
CA LYS A 71 -9.73 -30.42 -9.75
C LYS A 71 -8.80 -29.38 -9.13
N LEU A 72 -8.59 -28.24 -9.80
CA LEU A 72 -7.80 -27.12 -9.29
C LEU A 72 -8.35 -26.59 -7.95
N LEU A 73 -9.66 -26.37 -7.86
CA LEU A 73 -10.32 -25.91 -6.64
C LEU A 73 -10.22 -26.92 -5.49
N SER A 74 -10.10 -28.22 -5.79
CA SER A 74 -9.87 -29.23 -4.76
C SER A 74 -8.49 -29.08 -4.13
N ASP A 75 -7.46 -28.79 -4.94
CA ASP A 75 -6.11 -28.50 -4.45
C ASP A 75 -6.08 -27.20 -3.65
N VAL A 76 -6.76 -26.15 -4.13
CA VAL A 76 -6.91 -24.88 -3.39
C VAL A 76 -7.61 -25.11 -2.05
N ALA A 77 -8.75 -25.83 -2.03
CA ALA A 77 -9.52 -26.12 -0.82
C ALA A 77 -8.69 -26.84 0.26
N GLN A 78 -7.74 -27.68 -0.16
CA GLN A 78 -6.81 -28.36 0.76
C GLN A 78 -5.87 -27.37 1.44
N VAL A 79 -5.36 -26.37 0.71
CA VAL A 79 -4.40 -25.36 1.20
C VAL A 79 -5.06 -24.31 2.09
N ILE A 80 -6.29 -23.90 1.77
CA ILE A 80 -7.02 -22.84 2.51
C ILE A 80 -7.97 -23.38 3.60
N LYS A 81 -7.80 -24.64 4.00
CA LYS A 81 -8.69 -25.32 4.95
C LYS A 81 -8.79 -24.54 6.26
N GLY A 82 -10.00 -24.03 6.55
CA GLY A 82 -10.29 -23.23 7.75
C GLY A 82 -10.13 -21.71 7.58
N GLN A 83 -9.66 -21.24 6.42
CA GLN A 83 -9.41 -19.81 6.13
C GLN A 83 -10.34 -19.25 5.04
N GLY A 84 -10.87 -20.11 4.15
CA GLY A 84 -11.88 -19.74 3.15
C GLY A 84 -12.84 -20.90 2.87
N THR A 85 -13.95 -20.62 2.18
CA THR A 85 -14.96 -21.63 1.82
C THR A 85 -15.10 -21.70 0.31
N ILE A 86 -15.04 -22.90 -0.26
CA ILE A 86 -15.27 -23.14 -1.68
C ILE A 86 -16.56 -23.95 -1.82
N ALA A 87 -17.46 -23.48 -2.67
CA ALA A 87 -18.73 -24.13 -2.96
C ALA A 87 -18.90 -24.37 -4.46
N TRP A 88 -19.75 -25.33 -4.80
CA TRP A 88 -20.06 -25.69 -6.18
C TRP A 88 -21.57 -25.80 -6.40
N VAL A 89 -22.05 -25.18 -7.48
CA VAL A 89 -23.44 -25.16 -7.92
C VAL A 89 -23.53 -25.69 -9.36
N ASN A 90 -24.30 -26.77 -9.55
CA ASN A 90 -24.60 -27.29 -10.88
C ASN A 90 -25.88 -26.65 -11.42
N CYS A 91 -25.77 -25.70 -12.33
CA CYS A 91 -26.93 -25.03 -12.96
C CYS A 91 -27.69 -25.92 -13.96
N GLY A 92 -27.18 -27.11 -14.27
CA GLY A 92 -27.82 -28.06 -15.17
C GLY A 92 -29.01 -28.80 -14.58
N ASP A 93 -28.99 -29.03 -13.26
CA ASP A 93 -30.06 -29.74 -12.54
C ASP A 93 -31.25 -28.83 -12.20
N LEU A 94 -32.40 -29.43 -11.85
CA LEU A 94 -33.67 -28.71 -11.70
C LEU A 94 -33.61 -27.63 -10.61
N GLU A 95 -32.97 -27.94 -9.48
CA GLU A 95 -32.89 -27.04 -8.31
C GLU A 95 -31.78 -25.99 -8.48
N GLY A 96 -30.60 -26.41 -8.95
CA GLY A 96 -29.49 -25.51 -9.27
C GLY A 96 -29.87 -24.51 -10.36
N ARG A 97 -30.65 -24.89 -11.36
CA ARG A 97 -31.18 -23.94 -12.36
C ARG A 97 -32.05 -22.84 -11.74
N LYS A 98 -32.88 -23.17 -10.74
CA LYS A 98 -33.67 -22.17 -10.00
C LYS A 98 -32.77 -21.26 -9.17
N LEU A 99 -31.72 -21.80 -8.57
CA LEU A 99 -30.71 -21.03 -7.83
C LEU A 99 -29.97 -20.08 -8.76
N CYS A 100 -29.39 -20.56 -9.86
CA CYS A 100 -28.63 -19.76 -10.82
C CYS A 100 -29.48 -18.63 -11.43
N LYS A 101 -30.77 -18.89 -11.71
CA LYS A 101 -31.73 -17.83 -12.12
C LYS A 101 -31.91 -16.75 -11.04
N LYS A 102 -32.01 -17.13 -9.76
CA LYS A 102 -32.19 -16.19 -8.65
C LYS A 102 -30.94 -15.34 -8.39
N VAL A 103 -29.75 -15.92 -8.57
CA VAL A 103 -28.47 -15.20 -8.44
C VAL A 103 -28.02 -14.52 -9.73
N LYS A 104 -28.79 -14.64 -10.82
CA LYS A 104 -28.52 -14.07 -12.16
C LYS A 104 -27.20 -14.53 -12.78
N VAL A 105 -26.88 -15.82 -12.67
CA VAL A 105 -25.68 -16.44 -13.24
C VAL A 105 -26.06 -17.41 -14.33
N ASP A 106 -25.40 -17.33 -15.49
CA ASP A 106 -25.57 -18.27 -16.60
C ASP A 106 -24.21 -18.80 -17.10
N PRO A 107 -23.74 -19.95 -16.59
CA PRO A 107 -22.47 -20.53 -17.00
C PRO A 107 -22.48 -21.02 -18.46
N SER A 108 -23.64 -21.11 -19.11
CA SER A 108 -23.75 -21.49 -20.53
C SER A 108 -23.23 -20.40 -21.47
N SER A 109 -23.10 -19.17 -20.97
CA SER A 109 -22.56 -18.02 -21.71
C SER A 109 -21.02 -17.99 -21.77
N LYS A 110 -20.34 -18.87 -21.00
CA LYS A 110 -18.88 -18.97 -20.94
C LYS A 110 -18.37 -20.11 -21.83
N SER A 111 -17.20 -19.93 -22.43
CA SER A 111 -16.63 -20.87 -23.43
C SER A 111 -16.38 -22.29 -22.90
N ASP A 112 -16.15 -22.45 -21.60
CA ASP A 112 -15.93 -23.75 -20.95
C ASP A 112 -17.13 -24.23 -20.09
N GLY A 113 -18.27 -23.54 -20.19
CA GLY A 113 -19.48 -23.90 -19.47
C GLY A 113 -19.39 -23.76 -17.95
N ALA A 114 -18.43 -22.97 -17.44
CA ALA A 114 -18.24 -22.78 -16.01
C ALA A 114 -17.90 -21.31 -15.65
N ASP A 115 -18.55 -20.79 -14.62
CA ASP A 115 -18.39 -19.42 -14.13
C ASP A 115 -17.98 -19.44 -12.65
N LEU A 116 -17.02 -18.62 -12.25
CA LEU A 116 -16.46 -18.64 -10.89
C LEU A 116 -16.67 -17.26 -10.26
N LEU A 117 -17.39 -17.23 -9.14
CA LEU A 117 -17.77 -15.98 -8.48
C LEU A 117 -17.37 -15.99 -7.01
N HIS A 118 -16.75 -14.91 -6.55
CA HIS A 118 -16.46 -14.70 -5.14
C HIS A 118 -17.55 -13.85 -4.49
N TYR A 119 -17.97 -14.23 -3.29
CA TYR A 119 -18.95 -13.52 -2.48
C TYR A 119 -18.27 -13.07 -1.19
N LYS A 120 -18.01 -11.77 -1.10
CA LYS A 120 -17.54 -11.06 0.10
C LYS A 120 -18.65 -10.10 0.57
N LEU A 121 -19.00 -10.14 1.85
CA LEU A 121 -19.78 -9.05 2.45
C LEU A 121 -18.80 -7.89 2.75
N PRO A 122 -19.07 -6.64 2.32
CA PRO A 122 -20.35 -6.10 1.84
C PRO A 122 -20.44 -5.89 0.31
N LEU A 123 -19.42 -6.21 -0.48
CA LEU A 123 -19.40 -6.01 -1.94
C LEU A 123 -19.28 -7.35 -2.66
N SER A 124 -20.39 -7.79 -3.24
CA SER A 124 -20.40 -8.81 -4.30
C SER A 124 -19.77 -8.22 -5.57
N GLN A 125 -18.44 -8.12 -5.59
CA GLN A 125 -17.66 -7.84 -6.79
C GLN A 125 -17.23 -9.17 -7.41
N CYS A 126 -17.69 -9.42 -8.64
CA CYS A 126 -17.22 -10.53 -9.45
C CYS A 126 -15.80 -10.20 -9.93
N LEU A 127 -14.77 -10.65 -9.22
CA LEU A 127 -13.40 -10.58 -9.69
C LEU A 127 -13.10 -11.78 -10.58
N SER A 128 -12.66 -11.52 -11.81
CA SER A 128 -12.11 -12.53 -12.70
C SER A 128 -10.67 -12.82 -12.30
N PHE A 129 -10.41 -14.01 -11.77
CA PHE A 129 -9.07 -14.45 -11.37
C PHE A 129 -8.26 -15.00 -12.53
N SER A 130 -6.94 -14.86 -12.44
CA SER A 130 -6.01 -15.71 -13.20
C SER A 130 -6.19 -17.18 -12.74
N PRO A 131 -6.19 -18.17 -13.65
CA PRO A 131 -6.46 -19.57 -13.33
C PRO A 131 -5.31 -20.29 -12.55
N ALA A 132 -4.35 -19.54 -12.00
CA ALA A 132 -3.20 -20.09 -11.27
C ALA A 132 -3.53 -20.39 -9.80
N LEU A 133 -3.10 -21.56 -9.31
CA LEU A 133 -3.38 -22.05 -7.95
C LEU A 133 -2.96 -21.06 -6.85
N GLN A 134 -1.80 -20.41 -6.99
CA GLN A 134 -1.27 -19.47 -5.99
C GLN A 134 -2.05 -18.17 -5.92
N SER A 135 -2.49 -17.62 -7.06
CA SER A 135 -3.36 -16.43 -7.11
C SER A 135 -4.68 -16.70 -6.38
N MET A 136 -5.29 -17.88 -6.60
CA MET A 136 -6.51 -18.28 -5.90
C MET A 136 -6.28 -18.51 -4.40
N VAL A 137 -5.14 -19.10 -4.00
CA VAL A 137 -4.81 -19.31 -2.58
C VAL A 137 -4.54 -17.98 -1.87
N ALA A 138 -3.72 -17.09 -2.46
CA ALA A 138 -3.40 -15.79 -1.89
C ALA A 138 -4.65 -14.92 -1.75
N PHE A 139 -5.46 -14.86 -2.80
CA PHE A 139 -6.74 -14.15 -2.75
C PHE A 139 -7.70 -14.74 -1.72
N LEU A 140 -7.82 -16.06 -1.60
CA LEU A 140 -8.70 -16.66 -0.61
C LEU A 140 -8.15 -16.58 0.82
N LYS A 141 -6.86 -16.32 1.02
CA LYS A 141 -6.27 -16.02 2.33
C LYS A 141 -6.46 -14.57 2.72
N ASP A 142 -6.28 -13.65 1.77
CA ASP A 142 -6.50 -12.22 1.95
C ASP A 142 -7.17 -11.60 0.70
N PRO A 143 -8.51 -11.57 0.64
CA PRO A 143 -9.25 -11.02 -0.48
C PRO A 143 -9.25 -9.47 -0.51
N THR A 144 -8.46 -8.83 0.36
CA THR A 144 -8.31 -7.38 0.54
C THR A 144 -6.89 -6.91 0.30
N GLY A 145 -5.92 -7.83 0.34
CA GLY A 145 -4.53 -7.55 0.04
C GLY A 145 -4.36 -7.03 -1.37
N ALA A 146 -3.30 -6.25 -1.58
CA ALA A 146 -2.90 -5.86 -2.92
C ALA A 146 -2.75 -7.13 -3.80
N PRO A 147 -3.16 -7.07 -5.09
CA PRO A 147 -2.85 -8.14 -6.01
C PRO A 147 -1.35 -8.41 -5.93
N LEU A 148 -0.97 -9.69 -6.00
CA LEU A 148 0.44 -10.06 -6.02
C LEU A 148 1.10 -9.21 -7.10
N TRP A 149 2.23 -8.59 -6.78
CA TRP A 149 3.00 -7.76 -7.73
C TRP A 149 3.26 -8.48 -9.08
N GLU A 150 3.26 -9.82 -9.06
CA GLU A 150 3.26 -10.76 -10.18
C GLU A 150 2.11 -10.54 -11.20
N GLU A 151 1.07 -9.81 -10.84
CA GLU A 151 -0.10 -9.50 -11.67
C GLU A 151 -0.04 -8.08 -12.27
N ASN A 152 1.01 -7.29 -11.99
CA ASN A 152 1.20 -6.00 -12.65
C ASN A 152 1.53 -6.22 -14.14
N PRO A 153 0.70 -5.73 -15.10
CA PRO A 153 1.00 -5.85 -16.53
C PRO A 153 2.32 -5.17 -16.94
N GLU A 154 2.88 -4.29 -16.10
CA GLU A 154 4.19 -3.66 -16.26
C GLU A 154 5.38 -4.52 -15.79
N ALA A 155 5.15 -5.68 -15.14
CA ALA A 155 6.20 -6.54 -14.59
C ALA A 155 6.46 -7.82 -15.43
N LYS A 156 5.85 -7.94 -16.62
CA LYS A 156 5.88 -9.15 -17.46
C LYS A 156 7.29 -9.66 -17.83
N ASP A 157 8.30 -8.79 -17.78
CA ASP A 157 9.68 -9.08 -18.17
C ASP A 157 10.62 -9.35 -16.97
N VAL A 158 10.08 -9.36 -15.74
CA VAL A 158 10.84 -9.65 -14.51
C VAL A 158 10.55 -11.08 -14.06
N VAL A 159 11.61 -11.87 -13.86
CA VAL A 159 11.50 -13.23 -13.33
C VAL A 159 11.25 -13.20 -11.83
N HIS A 160 10.07 -13.66 -11.42
CA HIS A 160 9.68 -13.76 -10.01
C HIS A 160 10.24 -15.04 -9.40
N VAL A 161 10.91 -14.90 -8.24
CA VAL A 161 11.48 -16.02 -7.51
C VAL A 161 10.90 -16.03 -6.10
N GLU A 162 10.21 -17.12 -5.76
CA GLU A 162 9.50 -17.26 -4.48
C GLU A 162 10.26 -18.10 -3.46
N THR A 163 11.10 -19.01 -3.93
CA THR A 163 11.79 -19.97 -3.07
C THR A 163 13.29 -19.96 -3.35
N GLU A 164 14.08 -20.24 -2.31
CA GLU A 164 15.53 -20.40 -2.46
C GLU A 164 15.87 -21.51 -3.47
N LYS A 165 15.04 -22.55 -3.56
CA LYS A 165 15.21 -23.64 -4.52
C LYS A 165 15.10 -23.14 -5.96
N ASP A 166 14.12 -22.28 -6.24
CA ASP A 166 13.90 -21.74 -7.58
C ASP A 166 14.92 -20.65 -7.91
N PHE A 167 15.37 -19.88 -6.91
CA PHE A 167 16.51 -18.99 -7.02
C PHE A 167 17.76 -19.75 -7.49
N ARG A 168 18.12 -20.83 -6.77
CA ARG A 168 19.30 -21.64 -7.11
C ARG A 168 19.15 -22.35 -8.46
N LYS A 169 17.94 -22.73 -8.87
CA LYS A 169 17.68 -23.27 -10.23
C LYS A 169 17.85 -22.20 -11.30
N LEU A 170 17.37 -20.98 -11.06
CA LEU A 170 17.49 -19.86 -11.99
C LEU A 170 18.97 -19.58 -12.27
N LEU A 171 19.78 -19.46 -11.21
CA LEU A 171 21.23 -19.26 -11.33
C LEU A 171 21.95 -20.38 -12.10
N LYS A 172 21.44 -21.62 -12.04
CA LYS A 172 22.03 -22.77 -12.76
C LYS A 172 21.59 -22.88 -14.21
N ARG A 173 20.35 -22.49 -14.52
CA ARG A 173 19.73 -22.68 -15.83
C ARG A 173 20.02 -21.51 -16.77
N GLU A 174 20.09 -20.30 -16.24
CA GLU A 174 20.24 -19.10 -17.04
C GLU A 174 21.72 -18.82 -17.29
N GLU A 175 22.10 -18.82 -18.56
CA GLU A 175 23.46 -18.50 -19.00
C GLU A 175 23.67 -16.99 -19.14
N ARG A 176 22.57 -16.23 -19.33
CA ARG A 176 22.60 -14.77 -19.40
C ARG A 176 22.86 -14.15 -18.03
N PRO A 177 23.44 -12.94 -17.98
CA PRO A 177 23.56 -12.21 -16.73
C PRO A 177 22.20 -11.91 -16.10
N ILE A 178 22.13 -12.05 -14.78
CA ILE A 178 20.92 -11.78 -13.99
C ILE A 178 21.19 -10.60 -13.06
N LEU A 179 20.32 -9.60 -13.07
CA LEU A 179 20.22 -8.60 -12.00
C LEU A 179 19.06 -8.97 -11.10
N MET A 180 19.38 -9.38 -9.87
CA MET A 180 18.44 -9.85 -8.86
C MET A 180 18.15 -8.74 -7.84
N MET A 181 16.88 -8.38 -7.67
CA MET A 181 16.42 -7.45 -6.65
C MET A 181 15.89 -8.21 -5.42
N PHE A 182 16.54 -8.04 -4.28
CA PHE A 182 16.05 -8.49 -2.97
C PHE A 182 15.28 -7.36 -2.29
N PHE A 183 13.99 -7.58 -2.02
CA PHE A 183 13.08 -6.56 -1.49
C PHE A 183 12.28 -7.06 -0.29
N ALA A 184 11.64 -6.13 0.42
CA ALA A 184 10.67 -6.37 1.48
C ALA A 184 9.33 -5.67 1.15
N PRO A 185 8.16 -6.21 1.58
CA PRO A 185 6.84 -5.75 1.14
C PRO A 185 6.46 -4.30 1.51
N CYS A 186 7.27 -3.58 2.29
CA CYS A 186 6.97 -2.23 2.76
C CYS A 186 7.50 -1.10 1.86
N GLU A 187 8.23 -1.39 0.80
CA GLU A 187 8.70 -0.36 -0.12
C GLU A 187 8.04 -0.51 -1.49
N SER A 188 7.10 0.38 -1.77
CA SER A 188 6.63 0.66 -3.12
C SER A 188 7.77 1.29 -3.93
N SER A 189 8.72 0.46 -4.38
CA SER A 189 9.69 0.86 -5.39
C SER A 189 9.06 0.64 -6.76
N HIS A 190 8.76 1.74 -7.45
CA HIS A 190 8.40 1.71 -8.86
C HIS A 190 9.65 1.38 -9.67
N THR A 191 9.79 0.15 -10.15
CA THR A 191 10.80 -0.19 -11.15
C THR A 191 10.19 -0.05 -12.53
N HIS A 192 10.77 0.83 -13.35
CA HIS A 192 10.39 0.97 -14.76
C HIS A 192 11.06 -0.09 -15.63
N ASN A 193 10.28 -0.66 -16.53
CA ASN A 193 10.61 -1.79 -17.37
C ASN A 193 11.35 -1.38 -18.65
N HIS A 194 12.46 -2.05 -18.95
CA HIS A 194 12.92 -2.38 -20.31
C HIS A 194 13.80 -3.65 -20.25
N GLY A 195 13.18 -4.83 -20.33
CA GLY A 195 13.93 -6.07 -20.54
C GLY A 195 14.54 -6.07 -21.95
N LEU A 196 15.86 -5.85 -22.05
CA LEU A 196 16.59 -6.08 -23.30
C LEU A 196 16.92 -7.57 -23.41
N PRO A 197 17.01 -8.15 -24.63
CA PRO A 197 17.25 -9.59 -24.84
C PRO A 197 18.60 -10.11 -24.30
N ILE A 198 19.44 -9.23 -23.74
CA ILE A 198 20.82 -9.47 -23.33
C ILE A 198 20.92 -9.92 -21.86
N TYR A 199 19.97 -9.56 -21.00
CA TYR A 199 20.02 -9.85 -19.56
C TYR A 199 18.65 -10.20 -18.97
N VAL A 200 18.66 -10.76 -17.76
CA VAL A 200 17.47 -11.15 -17.02
C VAL A 200 17.32 -10.26 -15.79
N LEU A 201 16.18 -9.61 -15.65
CA LEU A 201 15.79 -8.95 -14.41
C LEU A 201 14.99 -9.93 -13.57
N ALA A 202 15.30 -10.03 -12.28
CA ALA A 202 14.60 -10.94 -11.37
C ALA A 202 14.38 -10.28 -10.01
N GLY A 203 13.32 -10.71 -9.31
CA GLY A 203 13.00 -10.19 -7.98
C GLY A 203 12.60 -11.30 -7.02
N MET A 204 13.06 -11.19 -5.77
CA MET A 204 12.73 -12.12 -4.68
C MET A 204 12.43 -11.36 -3.39
N ASN A 205 11.28 -11.65 -2.80
CA ASN A 205 10.93 -11.17 -1.46
C ASN A 205 11.71 -11.98 -0.43
N VAL A 206 12.69 -11.35 0.22
CA VAL A 206 13.52 -12.01 1.24
C VAL A 206 13.14 -11.57 2.66
N HIS A 207 12.05 -10.81 2.84
CA HIS A 207 11.64 -10.37 4.18
C HIS A 207 11.45 -11.52 5.18
N PRO A 208 10.81 -12.66 4.83
CA PRO A 208 10.63 -13.78 5.75
C PRO A 208 11.96 -14.28 6.35
N ALA A 209 11.92 -14.72 7.62
CA ALA A 209 13.12 -15.16 8.37
C ALA A 209 13.78 -16.41 7.75
N GLU A 210 13.04 -17.21 6.99
CA GLU A 210 13.58 -18.37 6.26
C GLU A 210 14.69 -18.00 5.26
N PHE A 211 14.78 -16.74 4.84
CA PHE A 211 15.80 -16.24 3.91
C PHE A 211 17.00 -15.58 4.61
N ASP A 212 17.12 -15.65 5.94
CA ASP A 212 18.24 -15.03 6.67
C ASP A 212 19.61 -15.57 6.24
N GLY A 213 19.69 -16.87 5.92
CA GLY A 213 20.92 -17.47 5.37
C GLY A 213 21.31 -16.85 4.02
N LEU A 214 20.33 -16.57 3.17
CA LEU A 214 20.55 -15.94 1.86
C LEU A 214 20.93 -14.46 1.98
N LYS A 215 20.34 -13.74 2.96
CA LYS A 215 20.74 -12.37 3.30
C LYS A 215 22.20 -12.30 3.72
N GLN A 216 22.66 -13.27 4.52
CA GLN A 216 24.06 -13.36 4.93
C GLN A 216 24.98 -13.77 3.77
N GLU A 217 24.58 -14.77 2.97
CA GLU A 217 25.34 -15.26 1.80
C GLU A 217 25.64 -14.14 0.80
N TYR A 218 24.66 -13.27 0.52
CA TYR A 218 24.81 -12.16 -0.43
C TYR A 218 24.92 -10.78 0.24
N ASN A 219 25.22 -10.72 1.54
CA ASN A 219 25.48 -9.48 2.27
C ASN A 219 24.37 -8.40 2.09
N VAL A 220 23.11 -8.81 2.20
CA VAL A 220 21.93 -7.94 2.11
C VAL A 220 21.77 -7.17 3.42
N LYS A 221 22.17 -5.89 3.44
CA LYS A 221 22.14 -5.02 4.63
C LYS A 221 20.92 -4.09 4.71
N GLY A 222 20.17 -3.96 3.61
CA GLY A 222 19.02 -3.08 3.48
C GLY A 222 18.14 -3.46 2.29
N TYR A 223 17.04 -2.75 2.09
CA TYR A 223 16.13 -2.96 0.96
C TYR A 223 15.94 -1.65 0.17
N PRO A 224 15.71 -1.73 -1.15
CA PRO A 224 16.00 -2.88 -2.00
C PRO A 224 17.53 -3.08 -2.17
N THR A 225 17.99 -4.32 -2.23
CA THR A 225 19.40 -4.65 -2.58
C THR A 225 19.44 -5.33 -3.95
N PHE A 226 20.30 -4.84 -4.84
CA PHE A 226 20.47 -5.39 -6.19
C PHE A 226 21.78 -6.18 -6.28
N CYS A 227 21.69 -7.45 -6.69
CA CYS A 227 22.81 -8.37 -6.83
C CYS A 227 22.95 -8.81 -8.28
N TYR A 228 24.14 -8.64 -8.84
CA TYR A 228 24.46 -9.05 -10.20
C TYR A 228 25.16 -10.42 -10.22
N PHE A 229 24.61 -11.31 -11.05
CA PHE A 229 25.08 -12.68 -11.25
C PHE A 229 25.45 -12.91 -12.71
N GLU A 230 26.58 -13.56 -12.93
CA GLU A 230 26.99 -14.05 -14.25
C GLU A 230 27.36 -15.52 -14.14
N LYS A 231 26.82 -16.37 -15.03
CA LYS A 231 27.02 -17.83 -15.02
C LYS A 231 26.76 -18.46 -13.64
N GLY A 232 25.70 -17.98 -12.97
CA GLY A 232 25.28 -18.44 -11.65
C GLY A 232 26.18 -18.03 -10.48
N LYS A 233 27.22 -17.22 -10.71
CA LYS A 233 28.10 -16.70 -9.66
C LYS A 233 27.73 -15.27 -9.32
N PHE A 234 27.62 -14.99 -8.03
CA PHE A 234 27.52 -13.62 -7.54
C PHE A 234 28.83 -12.88 -7.85
N LEU A 235 28.73 -11.71 -8.47
CA LEU A 235 29.88 -10.88 -8.80
C LEU A 235 29.87 -9.56 -8.02
N HIS A 236 28.79 -8.77 -8.17
CA HIS A 236 28.76 -7.38 -7.69
C HIS A 236 27.39 -7.01 -7.12
N HIS A 237 27.37 -6.14 -6.11
CA HIS A 237 26.18 -5.37 -5.78
C HIS A 237 26.04 -4.21 -6.77
N TYR A 238 24.81 -3.89 -7.20
CA TYR A 238 24.55 -2.63 -7.89
C TYR A 238 24.39 -1.54 -6.82
N GLU A 239 25.51 -0.95 -6.44
CA GLU A 239 25.61 0.08 -5.41
C GLU A 239 26.42 1.28 -5.93
N ASN A 240 26.06 2.49 -5.49
CA ASN A 240 26.70 3.75 -5.90
C ASN A 240 26.57 4.07 -7.40
N TYR A 241 25.52 3.56 -8.05
CA TYR A 241 25.08 3.92 -9.39
C TYR A 241 23.74 4.65 -9.33
N GLY A 242 23.35 5.31 -10.43
CA GLY A 242 22.09 6.05 -10.47
C GLY A 242 20.86 5.15 -10.27
N GLY A 243 19.81 5.70 -9.66
CA GLY A 243 18.59 4.96 -9.31
C GLY A 243 17.56 4.88 -10.44
N THR A 244 17.84 5.43 -11.63
CA THR A 244 16.86 5.44 -12.72
C THR A 244 16.97 4.17 -13.57
N ALA A 245 15.89 3.81 -14.28
CA ALA A 245 15.90 2.67 -15.19
C ALA A 245 16.94 2.82 -16.31
N LYS A 246 17.25 4.06 -16.71
CA LYS A 246 18.31 4.35 -17.69
C LYS A 246 19.69 4.01 -17.12
N ASP A 247 19.95 4.41 -15.87
CA ASP A 247 21.23 4.14 -15.20
C ASP A 247 21.47 2.62 -15.06
N ILE A 248 20.42 1.88 -14.65
CA ILE A 248 20.46 0.42 -14.55
C ILE A 248 20.71 -0.20 -15.92
N ALA A 249 19.96 0.22 -16.95
CA ALA A 249 20.10 -0.33 -18.30
C ALA A 249 21.47 -0.05 -18.93
N ASP A 250 22.04 1.13 -18.67
CA ASP A 250 23.37 1.48 -19.16
C ASP A 250 24.48 0.73 -18.41
N TRP A 251 24.34 0.56 -17.09
CA TRP A 251 25.27 -0.27 -16.30
C TRP A 251 25.23 -1.74 -16.72
N MET A 252 24.05 -2.30 -17.01
CA MET A 252 23.91 -3.69 -17.47
C MET A 252 24.60 -3.99 -18.81
N LYS A 253 24.90 -2.97 -19.63
CA LYS A 253 25.69 -3.14 -20.86
C LYS A 253 27.18 -3.36 -20.58
N ASN A 254 27.68 -2.84 -19.48
CA ASN A 254 29.07 -2.96 -19.05
C ASN A 254 29.14 -2.98 -17.51
N PRO A 255 28.79 -4.10 -16.87
CA PRO A 255 28.73 -4.19 -15.42
C PRO A 255 30.13 -4.11 -14.84
N GLN A 256 30.30 -3.19 -13.89
CA GLN A 256 31.57 -2.94 -13.22
C GLN A 256 31.42 -3.14 -11.71
N PRO A 257 32.51 -3.46 -10.98
CA PRO A 257 32.50 -3.48 -9.53
C PRO A 257 31.99 -2.14 -8.98
N PRO A 258 31.30 -2.12 -7.83
CA PRO A 258 30.78 -0.90 -7.23
C PRO A 258 31.86 0.16 -7.23
N GLN A 259 31.58 1.31 -7.86
CA GLN A 259 32.54 2.39 -7.79
C GLN A 259 32.71 2.74 -6.31
N PRO A 260 33.95 2.85 -5.81
CA PRO A 260 34.19 3.48 -4.52
C PRO A 260 33.42 4.81 -4.57
N LYS A 261 32.59 5.10 -3.57
CA LYS A 261 32.02 6.45 -3.46
C LYS A 261 33.20 7.39 -3.63
N ALA A 262 33.19 8.17 -4.71
CA ALA A 262 34.18 9.23 -4.87
C ALA A 262 34.15 9.98 -3.55
N PRO A 263 35.31 10.20 -2.88
CA PRO A 263 35.33 10.99 -1.67
C PRO A 263 34.53 12.25 -1.98
N GLU A 264 33.41 12.44 -1.28
CA GLU A 264 32.62 13.65 -1.48
C GLU A 264 33.56 14.79 -1.13
N VAL A 265 33.91 15.61 -2.11
CA VAL A 265 34.77 16.78 -1.90
C VAL A 265 34.11 17.58 -0.78
N GLN A 266 34.84 17.79 0.31
CA GLN A 266 34.26 18.45 1.46
C GLN A 266 33.85 19.85 1.03
N TRP A 267 32.69 20.33 1.46
CA TRP A 267 32.24 21.67 1.08
C TRP A 267 33.24 22.73 1.55
N SER A 268 33.89 22.51 2.69
CA SER A 268 35.01 23.32 3.18
C SER A 268 36.23 23.38 2.26
N GLU A 269 36.40 22.41 1.36
CA GLU A 269 37.50 22.35 0.38
C GLU A 269 37.12 22.97 -0.97
N THR A 270 35.85 23.36 -1.16
CA THR A 270 35.38 24.07 -2.35
C THR A 270 35.41 25.57 -2.13
N ASP A 271 35.67 26.33 -3.20
CA ASP A 271 35.57 27.80 -3.16
C ASP A 271 34.11 28.19 -2.92
N SER A 272 33.78 28.55 -1.67
CA SER A 272 32.44 28.90 -1.21
C SER A 272 32.47 30.26 -0.52
N PRO A 273 31.47 31.13 -0.77
CA PRO A 273 31.32 32.38 -0.04
C PRO A 273 30.89 32.20 1.43
N VAL A 274 30.62 30.97 1.87
CA VAL A 274 30.18 30.64 3.23
C VAL A 274 31.39 30.38 4.12
N PHE A 275 31.36 30.91 5.34
CA PHE A 275 32.42 30.65 6.30
C PHE A 275 32.31 29.24 6.88
N HIS A 276 33.32 28.40 6.62
CA HIS A 276 33.39 27.07 7.17
C HIS A 276 34.04 27.08 8.55
N LEU A 277 33.27 26.69 9.56
CA LEU A 277 33.69 26.74 10.96
C LEU A 277 33.97 25.34 11.51
N THR A 278 34.85 25.29 12.49
CA THR A 278 35.34 24.10 13.18
C THR A 278 34.96 24.17 14.66
N ASP A 279 35.29 23.13 15.43
CA ASP A 279 35.10 23.14 16.89
C ASP A 279 35.82 24.31 17.58
N ASP A 280 37.00 24.71 17.06
CA ASP A 280 37.83 25.75 17.67
C ASP A 280 37.52 27.16 17.16
N SER A 281 37.01 27.30 15.93
CA SER A 281 36.82 28.60 15.28
C SER A 281 35.41 29.19 15.47
N LEU A 282 34.44 28.39 15.90
CA LEU A 282 33.05 28.82 16.01
C LEU A 282 32.87 29.97 17.01
N ASP A 283 33.44 29.86 18.21
CA ASP A 283 33.23 30.88 19.25
C ASP A 283 33.84 32.23 18.87
N GLY A 284 35.08 32.24 18.37
CA GLY A 284 35.72 33.47 17.89
C GLY A 284 34.96 34.11 16.73
N PHE A 285 34.41 33.30 15.82
CA PHE A 285 33.57 33.80 14.72
C PHE A 285 32.28 34.45 15.22
N LEU A 286 31.60 33.84 16.20
CA LEU A 286 30.37 34.37 16.79
C LEU A 286 30.60 35.64 17.63
N GLU A 287 31.81 35.83 18.15
CA GLU A 287 32.24 37.08 18.80
C GLU A 287 32.54 38.19 17.78
N GLU A 288 33.21 37.86 16.67
CA GLU A 288 33.53 38.80 15.60
C GLU A 288 32.31 39.26 14.81
N HIS A 289 31.31 38.38 14.66
CA HIS A 289 30.12 38.62 13.86
C HIS A 289 28.84 38.68 14.72
N PRO A 290 28.32 39.89 15.03
CA PRO A 290 27.16 40.05 15.90
C PRO A 290 25.84 39.47 15.37
N SER A 291 25.75 39.17 14.07
CA SER A 291 24.58 38.59 13.41
C SER A 291 25.08 37.49 12.48
N ALA A 292 24.91 36.23 12.90
CA ALA A 292 25.42 35.08 12.19
C ALA A 292 24.35 33.99 12.09
N LEU A 293 24.15 33.45 10.89
CA LEU A 293 23.31 32.30 10.65
C LEU A 293 24.23 31.10 10.36
N VAL A 294 24.13 30.04 11.16
CA VAL A 294 25.01 28.87 11.06
C VAL A 294 24.23 27.64 10.64
N MET A 295 24.66 27.00 9.55
CA MET A 295 24.13 25.73 9.06
C MET A 295 24.96 24.55 9.57
N PHE A 296 24.34 23.71 10.40
CA PHE A 296 24.89 22.43 10.84
C PHE A 296 24.46 21.35 9.85
N TYR A 297 25.44 20.72 9.20
CA TYR A 297 25.19 19.80 8.10
C TYR A 297 26.00 18.51 8.20
N ALA A 298 25.67 17.59 7.29
CA ALA A 298 26.43 16.37 7.02
C ALA A 298 26.60 16.22 5.50
N PRO A 299 27.79 15.84 5.00
CA PRO A 299 28.09 15.85 3.56
C PRO A 299 27.20 14.88 2.77
N TRP A 300 26.92 13.71 3.36
CA TRP A 300 26.07 12.68 2.76
C TRP A 300 24.56 13.01 2.77
N CYS A 301 24.13 14.06 3.45
CA CYS A 301 22.71 14.38 3.59
C CYS A 301 22.15 15.01 2.30
N GLY A 302 21.19 14.34 1.66
CA GLY A 302 20.54 14.84 0.45
C GLY A 302 19.84 16.19 0.61
N HIS A 303 19.26 16.47 1.78
CA HIS A 303 18.66 17.78 2.08
C HIS A 303 19.71 18.89 2.20
N CYS A 304 20.88 18.59 2.78
CA CYS A 304 22.00 19.53 2.83
C CYS A 304 22.53 19.83 1.42
N LYS A 305 22.72 18.81 0.59
CA LYS A 305 23.15 18.97 -0.81
C LYS A 305 22.20 19.86 -1.61
N LYS A 306 20.89 19.73 -1.37
CA LYS A 306 19.88 20.57 -2.03
C LYS A 306 19.89 22.03 -1.53
N MET A 307 20.19 22.24 -0.25
CA MET A 307 20.21 23.58 0.37
C MET A 307 21.52 24.33 0.11
N LYS A 308 22.64 23.63 -0.06
CA LYS A 308 23.97 24.22 -0.33
C LYS A 308 23.97 25.33 -1.39
N PRO A 309 23.46 25.14 -2.62
CA PRO A 309 23.49 26.20 -3.64
C PRO A 309 22.70 27.45 -3.23
N GLU A 310 21.53 27.28 -2.62
CA GLU A 310 20.71 28.39 -2.11
C GLU A 310 21.44 29.17 -0.99
N TYR A 311 22.20 28.45 -0.16
CA TYR A 311 22.96 29.01 0.94
C TYR A 311 24.22 29.75 0.45
N ASP A 312 24.94 29.17 -0.51
CA ASP A 312 26.09 29.80 -1.18
C ASP A 312 25.66 31.09 -1.88
N GLU A 313 24.57 31.09 -2.65
CA GLU A 313 24.06 32.29 -3.33
C GLU A 313 23.62 33.38 -2.34
N ALA A 314 23.02 33.00 -1.20
CA ALA A 314 22.66 33.95 -0.16
C ALA A 314 23.91 34.57 0.48
N ALA A 315 24.95 33.77 0.76
CA ALA A 315 26.21 34.25 1.31
C ALA A 315 26.91 35.19 0.32
N GLU A 316 26.93 34.85 -0.97
CA GLU A 316 27.50 35.72 -2.00
C GLU A 316 26.79 37.07 -2.07
N TYR A 317 25.45 37.08 -1.94
CA TYR A 317 24.67 38.32 -1.89
C TYR A 317 25.00 39.15 -0.64
N LEU A 318 25.05 38.51 0.53
CA LEU A 318 25.30 39.17 1.82
C LEU A 318 26.75 39.68 1.92
N ASN A 319 27.73 39.00 1.34
CA ASN A 319 29.13 39.42 1.40
C ASN A 319 29.44 40.61 0.48
N LYS A 320 28.55 40.96 -0.47
CA LYS A 320 28.74 42.09 -1.40
C LYS A 320 28.48 43.45 -0.76
N ASP A 321 27.64 43.52 0.26
CA ASP A 321 27.29 44.78 0.94
C ASP A 321 28.12 44.96 2.22
N LYS A 322 28.75 46.14 2.37
CA LYS A 322 29.50 46.49 3.59
C LYS A 322 28.57 46.72 4.79
N ASN A 323 27.29 46.99 4.56
CA ASN A 323 26.25 47.10 5.59
C ASN A 323 25.39 45.83 5.65
N SER A 324 25.97 44.67 5.33
CA SER A 324 25.27 43.40 5.34
C SER A 324 24.57 43.15 6.68
N PRO A 325 23.30 42.67 6.66
CA PRO A 325 22.54 42.43 7.88
C PRO A 325 23.04 41.22 8.70
N GLY A 326 23.92 40.39 8.14
CA GLY A 326 24.52 39.26 8.83
C GLY A 326 25.40 38.40 7.93
N VAL A 327 26.10 37.45 8.52
CA VAL A 327 26.98 36.51 7.81
C VAL A 327 26.43 35.08 7.84
N LEU A 328 26.76 34.30 6.82
CA LEU A 328 26.42 32.88 6.73
C LEU A 328 27.64 32.01 7.00
N ALA A 329 27.46 31.00 7.84
CA ALA A 329 28.51 30.04 8.17
C ALA A 329 27.97 28.60 8.16
N ALA A 330 28.87 27.63 8.04
CA ALA A 330 28.51 26.21 8.03
C ALA A 330 29.49 25.37 8.84
N VAL A 331 28.97 24.39 9.58
CA VAL A 331 29.75 23.42 10.36
C VAL A 331 29.39 22.00 9.94
N ASP A 332 30.40 21.22 9.55
CA ASP A 332 30.23 19.77 9.36
C ASP A 332 30.27 19.07 10.72
N THR A 333 29.10 18.76 11.25
CA THR A 333 28.96 18.10 12.56
C THR A 333 29.26 16.59 12.52
N THR A 334 29.54 16.02 11.35
CA THR A 334 30.06 14.65 11.25
C THR A 334 31.53 14.57 11.62
N ILE A 335 32.26 15.67 11.42
CA ILE A 335 33.66 15.88 11.82
C ILE A 335 33.69 16.59 13.19
N HIS A 336 32.99 17.72 13.29
CA HIS A 336 32.96 18.62 14.46
C HIS A 336 31.86 18.23 15.45
N LYS A 337 32.07 17.10 16.11
CA LYS A 337 31.08 16.49 17.01
C LYS A 337 30.83 17.30 18.27
N ALA A 338 31.86 17.97 18.81
CA ALA A 338 31.72 18.74 20.05
C ALA A 338 30.74 19.90 19.87
N VAL A 339 30.81 20.60 18.73
CA VAL A 339 29.82 21.61 18.35
C VAL A 339 28.43 21.00 18.15
N GLY A 340 28.33 19.86 17.46
CA GLY A 340 27.05 19.15 17.26
C GLY A 340 26.36 18.80 18.59
N GLU A 341 27.11 18.31 19.56
CA GLU A 341 26.63 17.97 20.91
C GLU A 341 26.25 19.24 21.70
N ARG A 342 27.09 20.27 21.69
CA ARG A 342 26.85 21.55 22.39
C ARG A 342 25.54 22.19 21.97
N PHE A 343 25.24 22.19 20.68
CA PHE A 343 24.01 22.80 20.12
C PHE A 343 22.86 21.81 19.92
N LYS A 344 22.99 20.57 20.44
CA LYS A 344 21.96 19.52 20.42
C LYS A 344 21.43 19.24 19.00
N ILE A 345 22.33 19.11 18.04
CA ILE A 345 21.96 18.85 16.65
C ILE A 345 21.53 17.39 16.49
N SER A 346 20.22 17.15 16.32
CA SER A 346 19.63 15.81 16.17
C SER A 346 19.26 15.45 14.74
N GLY A 347 19.46 16.36 13.77
CA GLY A 347 19.08 16.16 12.38
C GLY A 347 19.67 17.20 11.44
N PHE A 348 19.64 16.90 10.14
CA PHE A 348 20.30 17.69 9.11
C PHE A 348 19.36 18.09 7.96
N PRO A 349 19.53 19.29 7.38
CA PRO A 349 20.28 20.42 7.94
C PRO A 349 19.54 21.04 9.13
N THR A 350 20.30 21.52 10.11
CA THR A 350 19.77 22.39 11.18
C THR A 350 20.39 23.77 11.02
N VAL A 351 19.58 24.82 11.02
CA VAL A 351 20.04 26.21 10.91
C VAL A 351 19.74 26.93 12.21
N LYS A 352 20.73 27.60 12.80
CA LYS A 352 20.56 28.41 14.00
C LYS A 352 21.04 29.83 13.76
N TYR A 353 20.31 30.80 14.29
CA TYR A 353 20.67 32.21 14.28
C TYR A 353 21.27 32.61 15.61
N PHE A 354 22.40 33.29 15.52
CA PHE A 354 23.17 33.80 16.64
C PHE A 354 23.19 35.32 16.58
N GLU A 355 22.90 35.94 17.71
CA GLU A 355 22.98 37.38 17.90
C GLU A 355 23.92 37.67 19.07
N LYS A 356 25.02 38.40 18.79
CA LYS A 356 26.06 38.77 19.77
C LYS A 356 26.60 37.56 20.54
N GLY A 357 26.90 36.48 19.83
CA GLY A 357 27.42 35.25 20.43
C GLY A 357 26.36 34.30 21.02
N GLU A 358 25.11 34.73 21.18
CA GLU A 358 24.05 33.91 21.78
C GLU A 358 23.14 33.28 20.74
N GLU A 359 22.82 31.98 20.90
CA GLU A 359 21.77 31.33 20.10
C GLU A 359 20.41 31.97 20.42
N LYS A 360 19.79 32.62 19.42
CA LYS A 360 18.44 33.20 19.57
C LYS A 360 17.36 32.28 19.00
N PHE A 361 17.55 31.77 17.79
CA PHE A 361 16.51 31.04 17.06
C PHE A 361 17.05 29.79 16.37
N THR A 362 16.27 28.70 16.40
CA THR A 362 16.47 27.53 15.54
C THR A 362 15.44 27.60 14.40
N LEU A 363 15.90 27.48 13.16
CA LEU A 363 15.14 27.84 11.95
C LEU A 363 15.03 26.65 10.98
N PRO A 364 14.24 25.61 11.32
CA PRO A 364 14.20 24.35 10.56
C PRO A 364 13.56 24.48 9.15
N HIS A 365 12.84 25.57 8.88
CA HIS A 365 12.13 25.81 7.61
C HIS A 365 12.86 26.77 6.67
N LEU A 366 13.97 27.35 7.12
CA LEU A 366 14.72 28.34 6.37
C LEU A 366 15.67 27.63 5.39
N ARG A 367 15.29 27.54 4.11
CA ARG A 367 16.04 26.76 3.10
C ARG A 367 16.28 27.43 1.76
N SER A 368 15.59 28.54 1.47
CA SER A 368 15.70 29.25 0.19
C SER A 368 16.41 30.58 0.40
N LYS A 369 17.19 30.99 -0.61
CA LYS A 369 17.97 32.24 -0.63
C LYS A 369 17.17 33.45 -0.16
N ASP A 370 16.02 33.72 -0.79
CA ASP A 370 15.22 34.91 -0.51
C ASP A 370 14.78 34.99 0.96
N LYS A 371 14.38 33.84 1.53
CA LYS A 371 13.95 33.76 2.92
C LYS A 371 15.12 33.95 3.88
N ILE A 372 16.30 33.45 3.54
CA ILE A 372 17.53 33.63 4.34
C ILE A 372 17.87 35.13 4.42
N ILE A 373 17.84 35.81 3.28
CA ILE A 373 18.13 37.25 3.19
C ILE A 373 17.06 38.05 3.95
N GLU A 374 15.77 37.78 3.72
CA GLU A 374 14.65 38.44 4.41
C GLU A 374 14.75 38.27 5.93
N PHE A 375 15.06 37.05 6.39
CA PHE A 375 15.22 36.77 7.81
C PHE A 375 16.37 37.55 8.43
N LEU A 376 17.54 37.62 7.78
CA LEU A 376 18.68 38.38 8.31
C LEU A 376 18.40 39.89 8.32
N GLN A 377 17.67 40.42 7.34
CA GLN A 377 17.28 41.83 7.30
C GLN A 377 16.38 42.23 8.48
N ASN A 378 15.54 41.32 8.96
CA ASN A 378 14.66 41.55 10.10
C ASN A 378 14.53 40.27 10.95
N PRO A 379 15.51 39.99 11.83
CA PRO A 379 15.52 38.78 12.63
C PRO A 379 14.39 38.81 13.65
N GLN A 380 13.32 38.09 13.35
CA GLN A 380 12.19 37.93 14.27
C GLN A 380 12.16 36.50 14.79
N ALA A 381 11.60 36.35 16.00
CA ALA A 381 11.31 35.02 16.51
C ALA A 381 10.51 34.27 15.45
N PRO A 382 10.87 33.01 15.15
CA PRO A 382 10.05 32.19 14.27
C PRO A 382 8.63 32.22 14.84
N PRO A 383 7.60 32.26 13.97
CA PRO A 383 6.23 32.20 14.45
C PRO A 383 6.13 31.00 15.39
N PRO A 384 5.42 31.12 16.53
CA PRO A 384 5.18 30.01 17.42
C PRO A 384 4.79 28.78 16.60
N PRO A 385 5.25 27.57 16.96
CA PRO A 385 4.87 26.36 16.26
C PRO A 385 3.37 26.40 16.01
N GLU A 386 2.95 26.23 14.76
CA GLU A 386 1.53 26.30 14.41
C GLU A 386 0.78 25.40 15.38
N GLN A 387 -0.16 25.98 16.16
CA GLN A 387 -0.93 25.23 17.13
C GLN A 387 -1.53 24.02 16.43
N SER A 388 -1.41 22.86 17.07
CA SER A 388 -1.96 21.65 16.47
C SER A 388 -3.46 21.86 16.27
N TRP A 389 -4.04 21.22 15.26
CA TRP A 389 -5.47 21.35 15.01
C TRP A 389 -6.30 20.98 16.25
N GLU A 390 -5.80 20.08 17.08
CA GLU A 390 -6.43 19.66 18.34
C GLU A 390 -6.46 20.76 19.40
N ASP A 391 -5.48 21.67 19.39
CA ASP A 391 -5.39 22.80 20.33
C ASP A 391 -6.27 23.97 19.91
N LYS A 392 -6.77 23.97 18.66
CA LYS A 392 -7.67 25.00 18.14
C LYS A 392 -9.10 24.70 18.61
N PRO A 393 -9.82 25.67 19.22
CA PRO A 393 -11.20 25.46 19.65
C PRO A 393 -12.08 25.10 18.45
N SER A 394 -12.69 23.92 18.47
CA SER A 394 -13.58 23.45 17.41
C SER A 394 -14.66 22.51 17.96
N SER A 395 -15.73 22.29 17.19
CA SER A 395 -16.74 21.26 17.54
C SER A 395 -16.30 19.83 17.21
N VAL A 396 -15.07 19.64 16.71
CA VAL A 396 -14.50 18.33 16.39
C VAL A 396 -13.98 17.68 17.67
N SER A 397 -14.43 16.46 17.94
CA SER A 397 -13.92 15.67 19.08
C SER A 397 -12.60 15.01 18.71
N HIS A 398 -11.49 15.48 19.26
CA HIS A 398 -10.19 14.83 19.09
C HIS A 398 -10.11 13.62 20.03
N LEU A 399 -9.97 12.44 19.45
CA LEU A 399 -9.98 11.16 20.17
C LEU A 399 -8.61 10.47 20.04
N GLY A 400 -8.22 9.76 21.10
CA GLY A 400 -7.07 8.88 21.14
C GLY A 400 -7.47 7.43 21.41
N MET A 401 -6.47 6.55 21.50
CA MET A 401 -6.68 5.12 21.72
C MET A 401 -7.58 4.79 22.95
N GLU A 402 -7.46 5.58 24.02
CA GLU A 402 -8.13 5.31 25.30
C GLU A 402 -9.63 5.67 25.30
N ASP A 403 -10.01 6.75 24.63
CA ASP A 403 -11.37 7.30 24.67
C ASP A 403 -12.17 7.03 23.39
N PHE A 404 -11.52 6.61 22.29
CA PHE A 404 -12.15 6.36 20.99
C PHE A 404 -13.43 5.51 21.09
N ARG A 405 -13.35 4.32 21.69
CA ARG A 405 -14.49 3.39 21.76
C ARG A 405 -15.63 3.93 22.64
N GLU A 406 -15.30 4.51 23.78
CA GLU A 406 -16.30 5.00 24.74
C GLU A 406 -16.99 6.28 24.24
N ALA A 407 -16.27 7.16 23.54
CA ALA A 407 -16.82 8.34 22.91
C ALA A 407 -17.83 7.98 21.81
N LEU A 408 -17.47 7.02 20.94
CA LEU A 408 -18.31 6.64 19.80
C LEU A 408 -19.55 5.83 20.22
N LYS A 409 -19.50 5.04 21.30
CA LYS A 409 -20.67 4.31 21.84
C LYS A 409 -21.83 5.24 22.22
N LYS A 410 -21.52 6.45 22.69
CA LYS A 410 -22.51 7.45 23.12
C LYS A 410 -23.21 8.14 21.94
N LYS A 411 -22.72 7.95 20.72
CA LYS A 411 -23.17 8.66 19.52
C LYS A 411 -23.83 7.69 18.56
N LYS A 412 -25.05 8.04 18.12
CA LYS A 412 -25.79 7.23 17.15
C LYS A 412 -25.11 7.27 15.78
N HIS A 413 -24.56 8.41 15.42
CA HIS A 413 -23.89 8.67 14.16
C HIS A 413 -22.57 9.37 14.47
N ALA A 414 -21.45 8.79 14.08
CA ALA A 414 -20.15 9.42 14.23
C ALA A 414 -19.34 9.29 12.95
N LEU A 415 -18.88 10.41 12.41
CA LEU A 415 -17.92 10.43 11.30
C LEU A 415 -16.54 10.73 11.88
N VAL A 416 -15.57 9.84 11.63
CA VAL A 416 -14.23 9.93 12.19
C VAL A 416 -13.21 10.15 11.08
N MET A 417 -12.41 11.21 11.20
CA MET A 417 -11.30 11.54 10.31
C MET A 417 -9.98 11.05 10.92
N PHE A 418 -9.34 10.08 10.26
CA PHE A 418 -7.99 9.63 10.56
C PHE A 418 -6.99 10.42 9.71
N TYR A 419 -6.07 11.15 10.35
CA TYR A 419 -5.21 12.12 9.66
C TYR A 419 -3.77 12.12 10.17
N ALA A 420 -2.91 12.82 9.43
CA ALA A 420 -1.55 13.15 9.84
C ALA A 420 -1.33 14.68 9.71
N PRO A 421 -0.74 15.37 10.71
CA PRO A 421 -0.59 16.84 10.70
C PRO A 421 0.23 17.38 9.53
N TRP A 422 1.19 16.59 9.03
CA TRP A 422 2.05 16.94 7.91
C TRP A 422 1.43 16.66 6.54
N CYS A 423 0.29 15.94 6.48
CA CYS A 423 -0.31 15.53 5.21
C CYS A 423 -1.05 16.70 4.53
N PRO A 424 -0.67 17.10 3.30
CA PRO A 424 -1.33 18.19 2.58
C PRO A 424 -2.83 17.97 2.35
N HIS A 425 -3.24 16.74 2.03
CA HIS A 425 -4.66 16.40 1.84
C HIS A 425 -5.46 16.50 3.14
N CYS A 426 -4.84 16.24 4.29
CA CYS A 426 -5.47 16.43 5.59
C CYS A 426 -5.66 17.92 5.87
N LYS A 427 -4.62 18.73 5.67
CA LYS A 427 -4.68 20.18 5.86
C LYS A 427 -5.79 20.83 5.04
N ASN A 428 -6.00 20.36 3.81
CA ASN A 428 -7.11 20.84 2.96
C ASN A 428 -8.49 20.40 3.45
N ALA A 429 -8.62 19.22 4.05
CA ALA A 429 -9.90 18.69 4.53
C ALA A 429 -10.33 19.23 5.91
N VAL A 430 -9.36 19.58 6.77
CA VAL A 430 -9.56 20.14 8.11
C VAL A 430 -10.60 21.28 8.17
N PRO A 431 -10.53 22.36 7.35
CA PRO A 431 -11.49 23.45 7.44
C PRO A 431 -12.92 22.97 7.13
N HIS A 432 -13.09 22.11 6.13
CA HIS A 432 -14.41 21.59 5.75
C HIS A 432 -15.00 20.66 6.82
N PHE A 433 -14.17 19.78 7.38
CA PHE A 433 -14.56 18.87 8.45
C PHE A 433 -14.92 19.63 9.74
N THR A 434 -14.18 20.70 10.05
CA THR A 434 -14.46 21.57 11.19
C THR A 434 -15.79 22.30 11.03
N THR A 435 -16.03 22.91 9.87
CA THR A 435 -17.32 23.55 9.56
C THR A 435 -18.47 22.55 9.69
N ALA A 436 -18.27 21.30 9.24
CA ALA A 436 -19.29 20.27 9.36
C ALA A 436 -19.60 19.91 10.81
N ALA A 437 -18.57 19.75 11.63
CA ALA A 437 -18.74 19.55 13.07
C ALA A 437 -19.54 20.69 13.72
N ASP A 438 -19.27 21.94 13.34
CA ASP A 438 -19.94 23.11 13.89
C ASP A 438 -21.43 23.17 13.53
N LEU A 439 -21.82 22.73 12.33
CA LEU A 439 -23.23 22.67 11.93
C LEU A 439 -24.04 21.64 12.74
N PHE A 440 -23.40 20.54 13.15
CA PHE A 440 -24.06 19.45 13.89
C PHE A 440 -23.79 19.47 15.40
N LYS A 441 -23.14 20.51 15.93
CA LYS A 441 -22.73 20.59 17.35
C LYS A 441 -23.90 20.45 18.33
N GLU A 442 -25.10 20.91 17.95
CA GLU A 442 -26.31 20.84 18.79
C GLU A 442 -27.02 19.47 18.70
N ASP A 443 -26.76 18.68 17.66
CA ASP A 443 -27.37 17.35 17.52
C ASP A 443 -26.59 16.33 18.37
N ARG A 444 -27.18 16.01 19.53
CA ARG A 444 -26.59 15.05 20.48
C ARG A 444 -26.36 13.66 19.88
N LYS A 445 -27.08 13.29 18.81
CA LYS A 445 -26.97 11.97 18.14
C LYS A 445 -25.81 11.90 17.16
N ILE A 446 -25.33 13.04 16.66
CA ILE A 446 -24.26 13.14 15.66
C ILE A 446 -22.94 13.56 16.35
N ALA A 447 -21.82 13.09 15.82
CA ALA A 447 -20.49 13.54 16.20
C ALA A 447 -19.54 13.54 15.01
N TYR A 448 -18.67 14.54 14.98
CA TYR A 448 -17.52 14.59 14.11
C TYR A 448 -16.29 14.44 15.00
N ALA A 449 -15.48 13.43 14.74
CA ALA A 449 -14.30 13.15 15.53
C ALA A 449 -13.06 13.06 14.64
N ALA A 450 -11.89 13.31 15.22
CA ALA A 450 -10.62 13.23 14.53
C ALA A 450 -9.60 12.46 15.36
N VAL A 451 -8.75 11.69 14.69
CA VAL A 451 -7.67 10.91 15.29
C VAL A 451 -6.38 11.21 14.55
N ASP A 452 -5.40 11.79 15.27
CA ASP A 452 -4.04 11.96 14.77
C ASP A 452 -3.31 10.62 14.83
N CYS A 453 -3.10 10.00 13.68
CA CYS A 453 -2.44 8.70 13.53
C CYS A 453 -0.92 8.77 13.71
N THR A 454 -0.33 9.96 13.85
CA THR A 454 1.12 10.12 14.05
C THR A 454 1.52 10.05 15.51
N LYS A 455 0.58 10.28 16.44
CA LYS A 455 0.80 10.16 17.88
C LYS A 455 0.99 8.71 18.28
N GLY A 456 2.01 8.42 19.09
CA GLY A 456 2.46 7.07 19.48
C GLY A 456 1.33 6.04 19.72
N PRO A 457 0.43 6.23 20.70
CA PRO A 457 -0.63 5.26 20.98
C PRO A 457 -1.70 5.17 19.88
N ASN A 458 -1.88 6.23 19.09
CA ASN A 458 -2.88 6.26 18.02
C ASN A 458 -2.43 5.52 16.76
N GLN A 459 -1.12 5.31 16.56
CA GLN A 459 -0.61 4.52 15.43
C GLN A 459 -1.21 3.12 15.41
N GLU A 460 -1.34 2.49 16.58
CA GLU A 460 -1.94 1.16 16.71
C GLU A 460 -3.46 1.19 16.48
N LEU A 461 -4.15 2.22 16.99
CA LEU A 461 -5.57 2.43 16.70
C LEU A 461 -5.81 2.56 15.18
N CYS A 462 -5.02 3.37 14.48
CA CYS A 462 -5.19 3.58 13.05
C CYS A 462 -4.92 2.32 12.23
N LYS A 463 -3.96 1.47 12.66
CA LYS A 463 -3.76 0.14 12.08
C LYS A 463 -4.96 -0.77 12.29
N GLN A 464 -5.50 -0.81 13.52
CA GLN A 464 -6.67 -1.62 13.86
C GLN A 464 -7.93 -1.21 13.08
N GLU A 465 -8.08 0.09 12.82
CA GLU A 465 -9.18 0.66 12.05
C GLU A 465 -8.95 0.60 10.52
N GLY A 466 -7.85 -0.03 10.06
CA GLY A 466 -7.58 -0.26 8.63
C GLY A 466 -7.24 1.02 7.85
N VAL A 467 -6.56 1.97 8.49
CA VAL A 467 -6.15 3.23 7.87
C VAL A 467 -4.87 3.02 7.06
N GLU A 468 -5.01 2.96 5.73
CA GLU A 468 -3.91 2.76 4.78
C GLU A 468 -3.37 4.07 4.19
N GLY A 469 -4.08 5.19 4.40
CA GLY A 469 -3.72 6.48 3.84
C GLY A 469 -4.50 7.63 4.47
N TYR A 470 -3.97 8.83 4.31
CA TYR A 470 -4.50 10.04 4.97
C TYR A 470 -5.02 11.07 3.95
N PRO A 471 -6.16 11.74 4.24
CA PRO A 471 -7.10 11.43 5.32
C PRO A 471 -7.98 10.22 4.97
N THR A 472 -8.36 9.43 5.98
CA THR A 472 -9.40 8.39 5.86
C THR A 472 -10.61 8.79 6.70
N PHE A 473 -11.81 8.65 6.14
CA PHE A 473 -13.06 8.93 6.83
C PHE A 473 -13.84 7.64 7.05
N ASN A 474 -14.11 7.30 8.31
CA ASN A 474 -14.90 6.13 8.68
C ASN A 474 -16.16 6.56 9.42
N TYR A 475 -17.28 5.92 9.09
CA TYR A 475 -18.55 6.14 9.74
C TYR A 475 -18.85 5.02 10.75
N TYR A 476 -19.28 5.42 11.94
CA TYR A 476 -19.61 4.56 13.07
C TYR A 476 -21.05 4.80 13.53
N ASN A 477 -21.70 3.71 13.94
CA ASN A 477 -23.04 3.73 14.53
C ASN A 477 -22.99 3.05 15.90
N TYR A 478 -23.19 3.82 16.98
CA TYR A 478 -23.02 3.37 18.37
C TYR A 478 -21.69 2.63 18.60
N GLY A 479 -20.59 3.22 18.11
CA GLY A 479 -19.24 2.67 18.24
C GLY A 479 -18.93 1.46 17.36
N LYS A 480 -19.88 0.99 16.54
CA LYS A 480 -19.61 -0.07 15.55
C LYS A 480 -19.27 0.57 14.21
N PHE A 481 -18.13 0.16 13.65
CA PHE A 481 -17.78 0.50 12.28
C PHE A 481 -18.90 0.07 11.32
N ALA A 482 -19.38 1.01 10.52
CA ALA A 482 -20.44 0.78 9.56
C ALA A 482 -19.88 0.77 8.13
N GLU A 483 -19.19 1.84 7.73
CA GLU A 483 -18.61 1.93 6.39
C GLU A 483 -17.48 2.96 6.29
N LYS A 484 -16.65 2.82 5.25
CA LYS A 484 -15.66 3.82 4.85
C LYS A 484 -16.33 4.85 3.93
N TYR A 485 -16.18 6.13 4.23
CA TYR A 485 -16.68 7.19 3.39
C TYR A 485 -15.74 7.38 2.20
N ASN A 486 -16.27 7.12 1.00
CA ASN A 486 -15.55 7.22 -0.28
C ASN A 486 -16.11 8.36 -1.17
N GLY A 487 -16.85 9.31 -0.59
CA GLY A 487 -17.40 10.46 -1.31
C GLY A 487 -16.34 11.51 -1.67
N GLU A 488 -16.72 12.49 -2.47
CA GLU A 488 -15.83 13.58 -2.87
C GLU A 488 -15.47 14.45 -1.66
N ARG A 489 -14.21 14.91 -1.61
CA ARG A 489 -13.64 15.65 -0.46
C ARG A 489 -14.04 17.14 -0.43
N GLY A 490 -15.06 17.51 -1.20
CA GLY A 490 -15.59 18.86 -1.31
C GLY A 490 -16.64 19.16 -0.25
N VAL A 491 -16.87 20.45 -0.01
CA VAL A 491 -17.81 20.98 0.98
C VAL A 491 -19.18 20.30 0.84
N SER A 492 -19.77 20.34 -0.36
CA SER A 492 -21.11 19.84 -0.65
C SER A 492 -21.33 18.34 -0.42
N ASP A 493 -20.30 17.49 -0.59
CA ASP A 493 -20.48 16.03 -0.57
C ASP A 493 -20.16 15.41 0.82
N ILE A 494 -19.24 16.02 1.59
CA ILE A 494 -19.08 15.72 3.03
C ILE A 494 -20.40 16.00 3.78
N PHE A 495 -21.17 16.99 3.32
CA PHE A 495 -22.46 17.37 3.91
C PHE A 495 -23.63 16.45 3.56
N CYS A 496 -23.72 15.93 2.33
CA CYS A 496 -24.99 15.37 1.84
C CYS A 496 -24.93 13.89 1.40
N ARG A 497 -23.78 13.18 1.46
CA ARG A 497 -23.71 11.81 0.88
C ARG A 497 -22.89 10.78 1.66
N VAL A 498 -23.49 10.20 2.69
CA VAL A 498 -23.01 8.91 3.25
C VAL A 498 -23.49 7.75 2.33
N PRO A 499 -22.66 6.74 1.98
CA PRO A 499 -22.96 5.80 0.90
C PRO A 499 -24.11 4.79 1.17
N ASN A 500 -25.25 5.11 0.55
CA ASN A 500 -26.15 4.20 -0.18
C ASN A 500 -27.07 3.19 0.56
N ASN A 501 -28.37 3.51 0.46
CA ASN A 501 -29.49 2.57 0.23
C ASN A 501 -29.94 1.61 1.36
N ARG A 502 -30.35 2.18 2.49
CA ARG A 502 -31.72 2.10 3.05
C ARG A 502 -31.69 2.67 4.47
N LEU A 503 -32.62 3.60 4.75
CA LEU A 503 -32.88 4.27 6.05
C LEU A 503 -32.02 5.51 6.38
N PHE A 504 -32.16 6.56 5.56
CA PHE A 504 -32.30 7.93 6.08
C PHE A 504 -33.50 8.58 5.39
N ARG A 505 -34.72 8.37 5.91
CA ARG A 505 -35.78 9.37 5.83
C ARG A 505 -35.57 10.25 7.06
N PHE A 506 -34.68 11.23 6.98
CA PHE A 506 -34.56 12.28 7.98
C PHE A 506 -35.23 13.56 7.46
N SER A 507 -35.66 14.38 8.40
CA SER A 507 -36.67 15.43 8.25
C SER A 507 -36.35 16.45 7.15
N ARG A 508 -37.41 17.11 6.67
CA ARG A 508 -37.42 18.30 5.79
C ARG A 508 -36.47 19.45 6.21
N GLU A 509 -35.82 19.37 7.36
CA GLU A 509 -34.82 20.33 7.82
C GLU A 509 -33.44 20.11 7.19
N MET A 510 -33.02 18.88 6.88
CA MET A 510 -31.72 18.64 6.22
C MET A 510 -31.73 19.00 4.72
N GLU A 511 -32.88 18.86 4.04
CA GLU A 511 -33.03 19.34 2.65
C GLU A 511 -32.82 20.85 2.56
N ARG A 512 -33.29 21.63 3.55
CA ARG A 512 -33.11 23.10 3.56
C ARG A 512 -31.67 23.56 3.77
N VAL A 513 -30.85 22.77 4.46
CA VAL A 513 -29.43 23.12 4.70
C VAL A 513 -28.58 22.77 3.47
N CYS A 514 -28.83 21.64 2.80
CA CYS A 514 -28.18 21.30 1.52
C CYS A 514 -28.60 22.30 0.40
N ASP A 515 -29.86 22.75 0.36
CA ASP A 515 -30.34 23.76 -0.61
C ASP A 515 -29.79 25.19 -0.34
N ALA A 516 -29.47 25.53 0.91
CA ALA A 516 -28.86 26.82 1.24
C ALA A 516 -27.38 26.90 0.80
N THR A 517 -26.67 25.77 0.77
CA THR A 517 -25.26 25.70 0.34
C THR A 517 -25.09 25.62 -1.18
N SER A 518 -26.06 25.07 -1.92
CA SER A 518 -26.07 25.11 -3.40
C SER A 518 -26.40 26.51 -3.95
N ALA A 519 -26.96 27.40 -3.12
CA ALA A 519 -27.23 28.79 -3.45
C ALA A 519 -26.00 29.73 -3.36
N PHE A 520 -24.92 29.29 -2.71
CA PHE A 520 -23.64 30.01 -2.71
C PHE A 520 -22.63 29.27 -3.59
N GLY A 521 -22.78 29.43 -4.91
CA GLY A 521 -21.86 28.86 -5.89
C GLY A 521 -20.43 29.34 -5.67
N TRP A 522 -19.52 28.37 -5.53
CA TRP A 522 -18.07 28.49 -5.68
C TRP A 522 -17.56 27.29 -6.48
#